data_AF-A0A0D0ANP0-F1
#
_entry.id   AF-A0A0D0ANP0-F1
#
_cell.length_a   1.000
_cell.length_b   1.000
_cell.length_c   1.000
_cell.angle_alpha   90.00
_cell.angle_beta   90.00
_cell.angle_gamma   90.00
#
_symmetry.space_group_name_H-M   'P 1'
#
loop_
_entity.id
_entity.type
_entity.pdbx_description
1 polymer ?
#
loop_
_entity_poly.entity_id
_entity_poly.type
_entity_poly.pdbx_seq_one_letter_code
_entity_poly.pdbx_strand_id
1 'polypeptide(L)'
;RLEATGISGCACARHSYFIPHAMTTHINMDYILCETLKHNASGIHHALTFYDINYQYHKYLRDRVSSSLFLELDQKLEIMLGIGLCHVHGYQDSYYIQYASNFI
;
A
#
# COMPACT_ATOMS: atom_id res chain seq x y z
N ARG A 1 -29.23 8.92 -4.47
CA ARG A 1 -28.17 8.34 -3.62
C ARG A 1 -26.87 8.44 -4.41
N LEU A 2 -26.04 9.44 -4.12
CA LEU A 2 -24.69 9.54 -4.72
C LEU A 2 -23.82 8.51 -3.99
N GLU A 3 -23.60 7.37 -4.62
CA GLU A 3 -22.56 6.44 -4.17
C GLU A 3 -21.22 7.08 -4.56
N ALA A 4 -20.71 7.97 -3.72
CA ALA A 4 -19.38 8.52 -3.83
C ALA A 4 -18.37 7.39 -3.54
N THR A 5 -18.24 6.46 -4.49
CA THR A 5 -17.16 5.49 -4.48
C THR A 5 -15.93 6.21 -5.01
N GLY A 6 -15.04 6.60 -4.10
CA GLY A 6 -13.75 7.14 -4.49
C GLY A 6 -13.03 6.12 -5.35
N ILE A 7 -12.36 6.57 -6.41
CA ILE A 7 -11.43 5.74 -7.18
C ILE A 7 -10.14 5.65 -6.37
N SER A 8 -9.58 4.46 -6.32
CA SER A 8 -8.28 4.20 -5.73
C SER A 8 -7.40 3.48 -6.73
N GLY A 9 -6.11 3.74 -6.65
CA GLY A 9 -5.11 3.07 -7.46
C GLY A 9 -3.73 3.28 -6.89
N CYS A 10 -2.78 2.49 -7.39
CA CYS A 10 -1.37 2.63 -7.01
C CYS A 10 -0.56 3.23 -8.16
N ALA A 11 0.40 4.07 -7.78
CA ALA A 11 1.41 4.60 -8.66
C ALA A 11 2.80 4.22 -8.16
N CYS A 12 3.74 4.08 -9.09
CA CYS A 12 5.14 3.89 -8.75
C CYS A 12 5.70 5.17 -8.13
N ALA A 13 6.16 5.13 -6.88
CA ALA A 13 6.73 6.29 -6.19
C ALA A 13 7.97 6.88 -6.89
N ARG A 14 8.74 6.06 -7.64
CA ARG A 14 9.93 6.49 -8.35
C ARG A 14 9.63 7.17 -9.69
N HIS A 15 8.66 6.62 -10.43
CA HIS A 15 8.42 6.98 -11.83
C HIS A 15 7.09 7.71 -12.05
N SER A 16 6.28 7.86 -10.99
CA SER A 16 5.01 8.59 -11.00
C SER A 16 4.01 8.13 -12.06
N TYR A 17 4.01 6.84 -12.41
CA TYR A 17 3.02 6.25 -13.32
C TYR A 17 2.09 5.28 -12.58
N PHE A 18 0.82 5.25 -13.00
CA PHE A 18 -0.19 4.35 -12.45
C PHE A 18 -0.07 2.94 -13.02
N ILE A 19 -0.29 1.93 -12.19
CA ILE A 19 -0.34 0.55 -12.64
C ILE A 19 -1.74 0.27 -13.21
N PRO A 20 -1.89 0.05 -14.53
CA PRO A 20 -3.21 0.17 -15.19
C PRO A 20 -4.28 -0.81 -14.69
N HIS A 21 -3.88 -2.01 -14.26
CA HIS A 21 -4.78 -3.06 -13.78
C HIS A 21 -5.03 -3.01 -12.27
N ALA A 22 -4.41 -2.06 -11.57
CA ALA A 22 -4.55 -1.85 -10.13
C ALA A 22 -5.30 -0.54 -9.84
N MET A 23 -6.47 -0.38 -10.45
CA MET A 23 -7.38 0.75 -10.22
C MET A 23 -8.81 0.25 -10.05
N THR A 24 -9.47 0.63 -8.96
CA THR A 24 -10.84 0.24 -8.64
C THR A 24 -11.41 1.23 -7.62
N THR A 25 -12.48 0.87 -6.93
CA THR A 25 -13.06 1.69 -5.86
C THR A 25 -12.30 1.50 -4.55
N HIS A 26 -12.35 2.50 -3.67
CA HIS A 26 -11.66 2.52 -2.37
C HIS A 26 -11.94 1.34 -1.42
N ILE A 27 -12.96 0.51 -1.70
CA ILE A 27 -13.28 -0.68 -0.93
C ILE A 27 -12.35 -1.85 -1.25
N ASN A 28 -11.65 -1.81 -2.38
CA ASN A 28 -10.84 -2.90 -2.91
C ASN A 28 -9.33 -2.60 -2.82
N MET A 29 -8.91 -1.90 -1.76
CA MET A 29 -7.50 -1.53 -1.56
C MET A 29 -6.56 -2.74 -1.50
N ASP A 30 -6.99 -3.85 -0.89
CA ASP A 30 -6.18 -5.08 -0.82
C ASP A 30 -5.93 -5.66 -2.21
N TYR A 31 -6.93 -5.62 -3.09
CA TYR A 31 -6.77 -6.03 -4.50
C TYR A 31 -5.77 -5.13 -5.22
N ILE A 32 -5.94 -3.81 -5.11
CA ILE A 32 -5.03 -2.83 -5.74
C ILE A 32 -3.59 -3.08 -5.31
N LEU A 33 -3.35 -3.27 -4.01
CA LEU A 33 -2.02 -3.49 -3.49
C LEU A 33 -1.43 -4.82 -3.98
N CYS A 34 -2.19 -5.91 -3.91
CA CYS A 34 -1.71 -7.23 -4.35
C CYS A 34 -1.34 -7.21 -5.84
N GLU A 35 -2.19 -6.68 -6.70
CA GLU A 35 -1.92 -6.61 -8.14
C GLU A 35 -0.73 -5.69 -8.47
N THR A 36 -0.61 -4.58 -7.74
CA THR A 36 0.55 -3.69 -7.83
C THR A 36 1.85 -4.42 -7.48
N LEU A 37 1.85 -5.18 -6.38
CA LEU A 37 3.03 -5.89 -5.90
C LEU A 37 3.35 -7.15 -6.72
N LYS A 38 2.42 -7.63 -7.55
CA LYS A 38 2.71 -8.66 -8.57
C LYS A 38 3.32 -8.06 -9.84
N HIS A 39 3.00 -6.81 -10.14
CA HIS A 39 3.40 -6.17 -11.39
C HIS A 39 4.92 -5.94 -11.44
N ASN A 40 5.61 -6.63 -12.37
CA ASN A 40 7.06 -6.53 -12.57
C ASN A 40 7.89 -6.77 -11.29
N ALA A 41 7.39 -7.60 -10.37
CA ALA A 41 8.04 -7.85 -9.07
C ALA A 41 8.99 -9.06 -9.04
N SER A 42 9.27 -9.68 -10.19
CA SER A 42 10.20 -10.83 -10.26
C SER A 42 11.58 -10.44 -9.73
N GLY A 43 12.06 -11.13 -8.70
CA GLY A 43 13.34 -10.85 -8.05
C GLY A 43 13.34 -9.65 -7.09
N ILE A 44 12.18 -9.01 -6.86
CA ILE A 44 12.04 -7.94 -5.86
C ILE A 44 11.70 -8.56 -4.51
N HIS A 45 12.57 -8.34 -3.53
CA HIS A 45 12.38 -8.83 -2.16
C HIS A 45 11.83 -7.78 -1.21
N HIS A 46 11.91 -6.49 -1.56
CA HIS A 46 11.45 -5.38 -0.73
C HIS A 46 10.56 -4.46 -1.54
N ALA A 47 9.40 -4.12 -1.01
CA ALA A 47 8.48 -3.14 -1.57
C ALA A 47 8.24 -2.03 -0.56
N LEU A 48 8.48 -0.78 -0.98
CA LEU A 48 8.15 0.39 -0.19
C LEU A 48 6.77 0.91 -0.60
N THR A 49 5.82 0.93 0.34
CA THR A 49 4.47 1.44 0.11
C THR A 49 4.30 2.79 0.81
N PHE A 50 3.54 3.70 0.20
CA PHE A 50 3.17 4.97 0.84
C PHE A 50 1.66 5.08 0.93
N TYR A 51 1.16 5.35 2.13
CA TYR A 51 -0.26 5.60 2.35
C TYR A 51 -0.48 6.38 3.66
N ASP A 52 -1.56 7.14 3.77
CA ASP A 52 -1.78 8.01 4.94
C ASP A 52 -2.09 7.21 6.21
N ILE A 53 -2.70 6.03 6.04
CA ILE A 53 -3.01 5.09 7.11
C ILE A 53 -2.20 3.80 6.98
N ASN A 54 -1.00 3.87 6.41
CA ASN A 54 -0.24 2.70 5.99
C ASN A 54 -0.03 1.68 7.11
N TYR A 55 0.32 2.18 8.30
CA TYR A 55 0.51 1.36 9.50
C TYR A 55 -0.76 0.61 9.91
N GLN A 56 -1.88 1.33 10.04
CA GLN A 56 -3.16 0.76 10.45
C GLN A 56 -3.67 -0.25 9.41
N TYR A 57 -3.52 0.09 8.13
CA TYR A 57 -3.95 -0.73 7.02
C TYR A 57 -3.15 -2.05 6.91
N HIS A 58 -1.83 -2.00 7.08
CA HIS A 58 -0.96 -3.18 6.96
C HIS A 58 -1.00 -4.12 8.16
N LYS A 59 -1.45 -3.66 9.34
CA LYS A 59 -1.48 -4.46 10.59
C LYS A 59 -2.08 -5.85 10.42
N TYR A 60 -3.16 -5.97 9.64
CA TYR A 60 -3.86 -7.23 9.37
C TYR A 60 -3.85 -7.61 7.88
N LEU A 61 -2.98 -7.00 7.06
CA LEU A 61 -3.00 -7.22 5.61
C LEU A 61 -2.76 -8.70 5.26
N ARG A 62 -1.74 -9.33 5.85
CA ARG A 62 -1.43 -10.73 5.56
C ARG A 62 -2.56 -11.68 5.97
N ASP A 63 -3.19 -11.42 7.11
CA ASP A 63 -4.36 -12.19 7.55
C ASP A 63 -5.51 -12.05 6.55
N ARG A 64 -5.85 -10.82 6.14
CA ARG A 64 -6.89 -10.55 5.13
C ARG A 64 -6.59 -11.25 3.81
N VAL A 65 -5.36 -11.14 3.30
CA VAL A 65 -4.94 -11.82 2.06
C VAL A 65 -5.05 -13.32 2.20
N SER A 66 -4.55 -13.91 3.29
CA SER A 66 -4.60 -15.37 3.53
C SER A 66 -6.02 -15.92 3.65
N SER A 67 -6.97 -15.11 4.11
CA SER A 67 -8.39 -15.49 4.24
C SER A 67 -9.16 -15.40 2.93
N SER A 68 -8.58 -14.79 1.89
CA SER A 68 -9.22 -14.57 0.60
C SER A 68 -8.92 -15.68 -0.39
N LEU A 69 -9.92 -16.02 -1.21
CA LEU A 69 -9.78 -16.96 -2.33
C LEU A 69 -9.17 -16.33 -3.59
N PHE A 70 -9.08 -14.99 -3.64
CA PHE A 70 -8.74 -14.24 -4.86
C PHE A 70 -7.48 -13.38 -4.72
N LEU A 71 -6.98 -13.21 -3.50
CA LEU A 71 -5.81 -12.38 -3.25
C LEU A 71 -4.59 -13.27 -3.02
N GLU A 72 -3.46 -12.81 -3.52
CA GLU A 72 -2.18 -13.49 -3.36
C GLU A 72 -1.10 -12.44 -3.18
N LEU A 73 -0.19 -12.72 -2.25
CA LEU A 73 0.97 -11.89 -1.96
C LEU A 73 2.14 -12.81 -1.66
N ASP A 74 3.31 -12.52 -2.24
CA ASP A 74 4.51 -13.31 -1.97
C ASP A 74 4.86 -13.24 -0.48
N GLN A 75 4.89 -14.41 0.17
CA GLN A 75 5.24 -14.55 1.57
C GLN A 75 6.63 -13.97 1.87
N LYS A 76 7.58 -14.09 0.92
CA LYS A 76 8.97 -13.62 1.05
C LYS A 76 9.16 -12.14 0.75
N LEU A 77 8.14 -11.47 0.22
CA LEU A 77 8.20 -10.03 -0.04
C LEU A 77 8.11 -9.28 1.28
N GLU A 78 9.14 -8.51 1.61
CA GLU A 78 9.12 -7.58 2.74
C GLU A 78 8.45 -6.27 2.31
N ILE A 79 7.41 -5.86 3.03
CA ILE A 79 6.74 -4.59 2.77
C ILE A 79 7.21 -3.57 3.81
N MET A 80 8.00 -2.61 3.35
CA MET A 80 8.41 -1.46 4.13
C MET A 80 7.31 -0.39 4.01
N LEU A 81 6.90 0.17 5.14
CA LEU A 81 5.82 1.15 5.17
C LEU A 81 6.43 2.55 5.21
N GLY A 82 5.93 3.44 4.37
CA GLY A 82 6.15 4.87 4.45
C GLY A 82 4.83 5.61 4.64
N ILE A 83 4.90 6.78 5.27
CA ILE A 83 3.80 7.73 5.42
C ILE A 83 4.24 9.05 4.77
N GLY A 84 3.33 9.67 4.02
CA GLY A 84 3.59 10.98 3.41
C GLY A 84 3.86 12.04 4.48
N LEU A 85 4.83 12.93 4.24
CA LEU A 85 5.24 13.99 5.18
C LEU A 85 4.09 14.90 5.62
N CYS A 86 3.08 15.09 4.76
CA CYS A 86 1.90 15.88 5.09
C CYS A 86 1.06 15.25 6.22
N HIS A 87 1.10 13.94 6.39
CA HIS A 87 0.31 13.21 7.39
C HIS A 87 1.10 12.73 8.60
N VAL A 88 2.42 12.59 8.50
CA VAL A 88 3.23 12.08 9.62
C VAL A 88 3.20 13.01 10.84
N HIS A 89 3.00 14.31 10.64
CA HIS A 89 2.83 15.30 11.73
C HIS A 89 1.50 15.15 12.50
N GLY A 90 0.55 14.36 12.00
CA GLY A 90 -0.69 14.00 12.68
C GLY A 90 -0.64 12.68 13.45
N TYR A 91 0.47 11.94 13.37
CA TYR A 91 0.70 10.70 14.12
C TYR A 91 1.48 10.98 15.41
N GLN A 92 1.49 10.00 16.34
CA GLN A 92 2.35 10.09 17.52
C GLN A 92 3.82 10.19 17.10
N ASP A 93 4.61 11.03 17.78
CA ASP A 93 6.02 11.32 17.47
C ASP A 93 6.88 10.05 17.32
N SER A 94 6.53 8.96 18.00
CA SER A 94 7.21 7.66 17.90
C SER A 94 7.17 7.04 16.50
N TYR A 95 6.16 7.37 15.68
CA TYR A 95 6.03 6.90 14.29
C TYR A 95 6.82 7.75 13.30
N TYR A 96 7.23 8.97 13.67
CA TYR A 96 7.89 9.91 12.76
C TYR A 96 9.22 9.35 12.23
N ILE A 97 10.10 8.91 13.12
CA ILE A 97 11.42 8.41 12.72
C ILE A 97 11.33 7.09 11.94
N GLN A 98 10.30 6.27 12.20
CA GLN A 98 10.15 4.94 11.60
C GLN A 98 9.51 4.98 10.22
N TYR A 99 8.63 5.95 9.95
CA TYR A 99 7.74 5.92 8.77
C TYR A 99 7.78 7.20 7.92
N ALA A 100 8.40 8.28 8.40
CA ALA A 100 8.49 9.50 7.60
C ALA A 100 9.41 9.27 6.39
N SER A 101 8.97 9.70 5.22
CA SER A 101 9.68 9.46 3.95
C SER A 101 11.06 10.11 3.85
N ASN A 102 11.45 10.97 4.80
CA ASN A 102 12.79 11.56 4.87
C ASN A 102 13.82 10.63 5.53
N PHE A 103 13.40 9.53 6.16
CA PHE A 103 14.28 8.54 6.80
C PHE A 103 14.31 7.18 6.08
N ILE A 104 13.60 7.05 4.95
CA ILE A 104 13.47 5.82 4.16
C ILE A 104 14.19 5.98 2.83
#